data_AF-A0A453HDA3-F1
#
_entry.id   AF-A0A453HDA3-F1
#
_cell.length_a   1.000
_cell.length_b   1.000
_cell.length_c   1.000
_cell.angle_alpha   90.00
_cell.angle_beta   90.00
_cell.angle_gamma   90.00
#
_symmetry.space_group_name_H-M   'P 1'
#
loop_
_entity.id
_entity.type
_entity.pdbx_description
1 polymer ?
#
loop_
_entity_poly.entity_id
_entity_poly.type
_entity_poly.pdbx_seq_one_letter_code
_entity_poly.pdbx_strand_id
1 'polypeptide(L)'
;MRNIDDRNRLLFCILNICKEILSYLPKVVGIDIVELALWAKENTLTLDNQENNNQEGRETSVATQTERKVTAKVTVENDLVSQAKDEEEDMEALLDTYVMGIGEADAFSERLKQELVALEAANVYQLLESEPLIEEVLQGIDAASATIDDMDEWLRIFNLKLRHMREDISSIESRNNGLEMQSVNNKGLVEELEKLLERLRIPQEFAASLTGGSFEESRMLKNVEACEWLTGAIRCLEVPNLDPSYVNMRAVREKRAELEKLKITFVKRASEFLRNYFSSLVDFMISDKSYFSQARAIEAA
;
A
#
# COMPACT_ATOMS: atom_id res chain seq x y z
N MET A 1 8.65 2.24 23.03
CA MET A 1 9.98 2.53 23.61
C MET A 1 9.74 3.22 24.95
N ARG A 2 10.08 2.58 26.07
CA ARG A 2 9.48 2.87 27.39
C ARG A 2 10.33 3.81 28.27
N ASN A 3 11.47 4.31 27.78
CA ASN A 3 12.30 5.30 28.45
C ASN A 3 12.82 6.36 27.46
N ILE A 4 12.91 7.62 27.89
CA ILE A 4 13.43 8.74 27.08
C ILE A 4 14.93 8.53 26.81
N ASP A 5 15.65 7.92 27.76
CA ASP A 5 17.06 7.60 27.61
C ASP A 5 17.32 6.55 26.54
N ASP A 6 16.52 5.48 26.47
CA ASP A 6 16.65 4.46 25.42
C ASP A 6 16.42 5.03 24.02
N ARG A 7 15.47 5.97 23.93
CA ARG A 7 15.19 6.70 22.68
C ARG A 7 16.37 7.58 22.29
N ASN A 8 16.90 8.36 23.24
CA ASN A 8 18.04 9.25 22.99
C ASN A 8 19.31 8.45 22.65
N ARG A 9 19.53 7.30 23.31
CA ARG A 9 20.61 6.37 23.02
C ARG A 9 20.54 5.83 21.60
N LEU A 10 19.38 5.30 21.20
CA LEU A 10 19.18 4.78 19.85
C LEU A 10 19.38 5.86 18.79
N LEU A 11 18.81 7.05 19.01
CA LEU A 11 18.95 8.18 18.09
C LEU A 11 20.41 8.65 17.96
N PHE A 12 21.15 8.71 19.07
CA PHE A 12 22.56 9.05 19.06
C PHE A 12 23.40 8.02 18.29
N CYS A 13 23.16 6.72 18.51
CA CYS A 13 23.82 5.66 17.76
C CYS A 13 23.55 5.76 16.25
N ILE A 14 22.29 5.96 15.86
CA ILE A 14 21.91 6.11 14.44
C ILE A 14 22.58 7.35 13.84
N LEU A 15 22.61 8.48 14.55
CA LEU A 15 23.26 9.71 14.06
C LEU A 15 24.78 9.55 13.91
N ASN A 16 25.44 8.85 14.83
CA ASN A 16 26.87 8.55 14.71
C ASN A 16 27.16 7.62 13.53
N ILE A 17 26.36 6.56 13.35
CA ILE A 17 26.48 5.66 12.19
C ILE A 17 26.26 6.42 10.88
N CYS A 18 25.26 7.31 10.81
CA CYS A 18 25.05 8.15 9.64
C CYS A 18 26.23 9.11 9.40
N LYS A 19 26.85 9.64 10.45
CA LYS A 19 28.02 10.50 10.34
C LYS A 19 29.24 9.72 9.83
N GLU A 20 29.48 8.52 10.35
CA GLU A 20 30.63 7.68 9.98
C GLU A 20 30.50 7.10 8.56
N ILE A 21 29.33 6.59 8.20
CA ILE A 21 29.12 5.89 6.93
C ILE A 21 28.79 6.86 5.80
N LEU A 22 28.00 7.90 6.07
CA LEU A 22 27.38 8.72 5.02
C LEU A 22 27.94 10.15 4.95
N SER A 23 28.81 10.57 5.87
CA SER A 23 29.40 11.92 5.92
C SER A 23 28.39 13.08 5.95
N TYR A 24 27.10 12.80 6.13
CA TYR A 24 26.04 13.80 6.25
C TYR A 24 25.14 13.49 7.45
N LEU A 25 24.65 14.54 8.12
CA LEU A 25 23.67 14.39 9.21
C LEU A 25 22.25 14.45 8.62
N PRO A 26 21.40 13.42 8.84
CA PRO A 26 20.02 13.47 8.38
C PRO A 26 19.23 14.55 9.11
N LYS A 27 18.30 15.21 8.41
CA LYS A 27 17.38 16.18 9.04
C LYS A 27 16.37 15.42 9.89
N VAL A 28 16.49 15.56 11.20
CA VAL A 28 15.54 14.98 12.16
C VAL A 28 14.41 15.99 12.39
N VAL A 29 13.15 15.57 12.22
CA VAL A 29 11.97 16.42 12.44
C VAL A 29 11.36 16.09 13.80
N GLY A 30 11.17 17.11 14.65
CA GLY A 30 10.52 16.96 15.96
C GLY A 30 11.44 16.55 17.11
N ILE A 31 12.77 16.60 16.92
CA ILE A 31 13.78 16.33 17.96
C ILE A 31 14.76 17.50 17.99
N ASP A 32 15.04 18.04 19.17
CA ASP A 32 16.06 19.07 19.35
C ASP A 32 17.46 18.41 19.37
N ILE A 33 18.23 18.68 18.32
CA ILE A 33 19.58 18.14 18.13
C ILE A 33 20.53 18.65 19.23
N VAL A 34 20.27 19.85 19.78
CA VAL A 34 21.09 20.45 20.84
C VAL A 34 20.85 19.73 22.17
N GLU A 35 19.59 19.45 22.52
CA GLU A 35 19.26 18.67 23.72
C GLU A 35 19.83 17.24 23.64
N LEU A 36 19.79 16.63 22.46
CA LEU A 36 20.37 15.31 22.23
C LEU A 36 21.91 15.30 22.37
N ALA A 37 22.58 16.36 21.89
CA ALA A 37 24.03 16.51 22.03
C ALA A 37 24.46 16.78 23.48
N LEU A 38 23.66 17.53 24.23
CA LEU A 38 23.86 17.75 25.67
C LEU A 38 23.67 16.46 26.46
N TRP A 39 22.61 15.69 26.16
CA TRP A 39 22.36 14.38 26.75
C TRP A 39 23.51 13.40 26.48
N ALA A 40 24.04 13.39 25.25
CA ALA A 40 25.17 12.52 24.90
C ALA A 40 26.44 12.87 25.67
N LYS A 41 26.71 14.16 25.88
CA LYS A 41 27.85 14.64 26.68
C LYS A 41 27.75 14.24 28.15
N GLU A 42 26.53 14.16 28.68
CA GLU A 42 26.27 13.78 30.07
C GLU A 42 26.34 12.26 30.30
N ASN A 43 26.12 11.45 29.25
CA ASN A 43 26.06 9.98 29.32
C ASN A 43 27.25 9.24 28.68
N THR A 44 28.29 9.93 28.19
CA THR A 44 29.47 9.31 27.53
C THR A 44 30.23 8.31 28.42
N LEU A 45 30.22 8.48 29.74
CA LEU A 45 30.88 7.55 30.67
C LEU A 45 30.20 6.17 30.75
N THR A 46 28.95 6.05 30.30
CA THR A 46 28.19 4.78 30.33
C THR A 46 28.31 3.98 29.03
N LEU A 47 28.79 4.61 27.95
CA LEU A 47 28.93 3.97 26.63
C LEU A 47 30.26 3.23 26.49
N ASP A 48 31.38 3.81 26.95
CA ASP A 48 32.70 3.16 26.90
C ASP A 48 32.76 1.87 27.74
N ASN A 49 32.01 1.82 28.85
CA ASN A 49 31.94 0.63 29.71
C ASN A 49 31.13 -0.54 29.11
N GLN A 50 30.33 -0.31 28.06
CA GLN A 50 29.59 -1.38 27.38
C GLN A 50 30.26 -1.84 26.07
N GLU A 51 31.09 -1.02 25.43
CA GLU A 51 31.87 -1.43 24.25
C GLU A 51 33.08 -2.29 24.63
N ASN A 52 33.70 -2.07 25.79
CA ASN A 52 34.85 -2.89 26.23
C ASN A 52 34.51 -4.34 26.62
N ASN A 53 33.24 -4.69 26.81
CA ASN A 53 32.83 -6.04 27.19
C ASN A 53 32.42 -6.94 26.01
N ASN A 54 32.40 -6.43 24.77
CA ASN A 54 32.01 -7.24 23.62
C ASN A 54 32.72 -6.77 22.34
N GLN A 55 34.01 -7.12 22.15
CA GLN A 55 34.62 -7.48 20.86
C GLN A 55 36.15 -7.58 20.96
N GLU A 56 36.64 -8.78 21.30
CA GLU A 56 37.92 -9.24 20.74
C GLU A 56 37.70 -9.69 19.29
N GLY A 57 38.51 -9.13 18.39
CA GLY A 57 38.75 -9.68 17.06
C GLY A 57 37.83 -9.17 15.95
N ARG A 58 38.26 -8.14 15.20
CA ARG A 58 38.69 -8.25 13.79
C ARG A 58 39.01 -6.88 13.20
N GLU A 59 40.26 -6.72 12.80
CA GLU A 59 40.78 -5.55 12.09
C GLU A 59 40.25 -5.47 10.65
N THR A 60 39.77 -4.30 10.24
CA THR A 60 40.06 -3.71 8.92
C THR A 60 40.02 -2.18 9.02
N SER A 61 41.19 -1.58 8.81
CA SER A 61 41.55 -0.17 8.85
C SER A 61 40.80 0.70 7.82
N VAL A 62 40.41 1.94 8.18
CA VAL A 62 40.75 3.19 7.45
C VAL A 62 40.62 4.43 8.38
N ALA A 63 41.75 5.14 8.56
CA ALA A 63 41.93 6.57 8.86
C ALA A 63 41.27 7.24 10.09
N THR A 64 42.00 7.29 11.21
CA THR A 64 42.40 8.57 11.87
C THR A 64 43.62 8.27 12.76
N GLN A 65 44.78 8.13 12.11
CA GLN A 65 46.06 7.85 12.75
C GLN A 65 46.81 9.16 13.01
N THR A 66 46.76 9.69 14.23
CA THR A 66 47.90 10.45 14.77
C THR A 66 47.87 10.63 16.28
N GLU A 67 46.70 10.65 16.93
CA GLU A 67 46.64 10.98 18.37
C GLU A 67 46.32 9.78 19.29
N ARG A 68 45.63 8.74 18.80
CA ARG A 68 45.34 7.52 19.59
C ARG A 68 46.45 6.46 19.61
N LYS A 69 47.46 6.57 18.74
CA LYS A 69 48.53 5.57 18.62
C LYS A 69 49.62 5.72 19.69
N VAL A 70 49.76 6.91 20.28
CA VAL A 70 50.74 7.13 21.37
C VAL A 70 50.18 6.63 22.68
N THR A 71 48.89 6.86 22.97
CA THR A 71 48.29 6.45 24.24
C THR A 71 48.06 4.94 24.32
N ALA A 72 47.55 4.29 23.27
CA ALA A 72 47.33 2.83 23.27
C ALA A 72 48.65 2.02 23.25
N LYS A 73 49.71 2.57 22.64
CA LYS A 73 51.03 1.91 22.64
C LYS A 73 51.73 2.07 23.99
N VAL A 74 51.59 3.24 24.63
CA VAL A 74 52.11 3.51 25.97
C VAL A 74 51.34 2.74 27.04
N THR A 75 50.04 2.49 26.89
CA THR A 75 49.29 1.67 27.86
C THR A 75 49.67 0.21 27.79
N VAL A 76 49.86 -0.37 26.59
CA VAL A 76 50.32 -1.76 26.45
C VAL A 76 51.78 -1.91 26.88
N GLU A 77 52.65 -0.96 26.52
CA GLU A 77 54.04 -0.96 27.01
C GLU A 77 54.10 -0.78 28.53
N ASN A 78 53.26 0.07 29.12
CA ASN A 78 53.18 0.20 30.57
C ASN A 78 52.63 -1.05 31.24
N ASP A 79 51.61 -1.72 30.68
CA ASP A 79 51.01 -2.95 31.22
C ASP A 79 52.03 -4.10 31.24
N LEU A 80 52.79 -4.24 30.15
CA LEU A 80 53.89 -5.20 30.05
C LEU A 80 55.06 -4.85 30.99
N VAL A 81 55.31 -3.55 31.22
CA VAL A 81 56.35 -3.08 32.15
C VAL A 81 55.89 -3.23 33.61
N SER A 82 54.60 -3.13 33.93
CA SER A 82 54.08 -3.47 35.26
C SER A 82 54.10 -4.97 35.49
N GLN A 83 53.68 -5.79 34.52
CA GLN A 83 53.82 -7.25 34.61
C GLN A 83 55.27 -7.68 34.84
N ALA A 84 56.22 -7.10 34.10
CA ALA A 84 57.64 -7.42 34.27
C ALA A 84 58.20 -7.01 35.64
N LYS A 85 57.68 -5.93 36.24
CA LYS A 85 58.07 -5.50 37.59
C LYS A 85 57.45 -6.37 38.68
N ASP A 86 56.18 -6.74 38.52
CA ASP A 86 55.50 -7.64 39.44
C ASP A 86 56.17 -9.03 39.43
N GLU A 87 56.56 -9.53 38.24
CA GLU A 87 57.36 -10.75 38.09
C GLU A 87 58.78 -10.63 38.68
N GLU A 88 59.42 -9.47 38.57
CA GLU A 88 60.74 -9.20 39.16
C GLU A 88 60.66 -9.17 40.70
N GLU A 89 59.63 -8.55 41.26
CA GLU A 89 59.36 -8.55 42.71
C GLU A 89 59.06 -9.96 43.23
N ASP A 90 58.30 -10.77 42.48
CA ASP A 90 58.03 -12.17 42.83
C ASP A 90 59.30 -13.04 42.76
N MET A 91 60.14 -12.83 41.74
CA MET A 91 61.45 -13.48 41.64
C MET A 91 62.38 -13.07 42.78
N GLU A 92 62.37 -11.79 43.17
CA GLU A 92 63.16 -11.28 44.30
C GLU A 92 62.67 -11.88 45.63
N ALA A 93 61.35 -11.97 45.86
CA ALA A 93 60.77 -12.61 47.04
C ALA A 93 61.08 -14.10 47.13
N LEU A 94 61.04 -14.82 45.99
CA LEU A 94 61.48 -16.22 45.92
C LEU A 94 62.95 -16.34 46.30
N LEU A 95 63.82 -15.52 45.72
CA LEU A 95 65.26 -15.54 46.01
C LEU A 95 65.58 -15.15 47.47
N ASP A 96 64.86 -14.21 48.06
CA ASP A 96 65.03 -13.79 49.47
C ASP A 96 64.63 -14.89 50.47
N THR A 97 63.68 -15.74 50.08
CA THR A 97 63.30 -16.94 50.85
C THR A 97 64.43 -17.98 50.89
N TYR A 98 65.36 -17.95 49.91
CA TYR A 98 66.46 -18.90 49.75
C TYR A 98 67.83 -18.28 50.12
N VAL A 99 68.22 -18.38 51.39
CA VAL A 99 69.58 -17.98 51.84
C VAL A 99 70.60 -19.06 51.46
N MET A 100 71.44 -18.81 50.45
CA MET A 100 72.51 -19.72 50.03
C MET A 100 73.90 -19.08 49.97
N GLY A 101 74.94 -19.88 50.23
CA GLY A 101 76.34 -19.50 50.04
C GLY A 101 76.82 -19.69 48.59
N ILE A 102 77.92 -19.03 48.23
CA ILE A 102 78.53 -18.92 46.87
C ILE A 102 78.89 -20.29 46.22
N GLY A 103 78.72 -21.42 46.91
CA GLY A 103 79.07 -22.77 46.43
C GLY A 103 77.90 -23.73 46.17
N GLU A 104 76.64 -23.34 46.36
CA GLU A 104 75.47 -24.24 46.29
C GLU A 104 74.56 -24.01 45.06
N ALA A 105 75.05 -23.29 44.05
CA ALA A 105 74.27 -22.95 42.84
C ALA A 105 73.74 -24.16 42.07
N ASP A 106 74.51 -25.26 42.01
CA ASP A 106 74.08 -26.50 41.34
C ASP A 106 72.91 -27.17 42.10
N ALA A 107 72.96 -27.18 43.44
CA ALA A 107 71.89 -27.73 44.27
C ALA A 107 70.59 -26.90 44.18
N PHE A 108 70.71 -25.58 44.00
CA PHE A 108 69.57 -24.69 43.75
C PHE A 108 68.96 -24.89 42.37
N SER A 109 69.79 -25.03 41.33
CA SER A 109 69.32 -25.35 39.98
C SER A 109 68.57 -26.68 39.95
N GLU A 110 69.04 -27.70 40.66
CA GLU A 110 68.33 -28.98 40.77
C GLU A 110 67.01 -28.85 41.51
N ARG A 111 66.93 -28.02 42.57
CA ARG A 111 65.69 -27.79 43.32
C ARG A 111 64.65 -27.01 42.50
N LEU A 112 65.06 -25.95 41.81
CA LEU A 112 64.20 -25.21 40.89
C LEU A 112 63.68 -26.10 39.76
N LYS A 113 64.51 -27.00 39.22
CA LYS A 113 64.05 -27.99 38.22
C LYS A 113 63.01 -28.95 38.80
N GLN A 114 63.18 -29.40 40.03
CA GLN A 114 62.20 -30.27 40.69
C GLN A 114 60.88 -29.54 40.97
N GLU A 115 60.95 -28.27 41.39
CA GLU A 115 59.77 -27.43 41.63
C GLU A 115 59.06 -27.05 40.32
N LEU A 116 59.81 -26.74 39.27
CA LEU A 116 59.27 -26.53 37.92
C LEU A 116 58.54 -27.78 37.44
N VAL A 117 59.15 -28.97 37.54
CA VAL A 117 58.51 -30.23 37.14
C VAL A 117 57.26 -30.52 37.99
N ALA A 118 57.27 -30.16 39.27
CA ALA A 118 56.09 -30.29 40.14
C ALA A 118 54.97 -29.33 39.74
N LEU A 119 55.29 -28.08 39.37
CA LEU A 119 54.35 -27.09 38.88
C LEU A 119 53.81 -27.45 37.49
N GLU A 120 54.65 -27.92 36.58
CA GLU A 120 54.24 -28.44 35.26
C GLU A 120 53.28 -29.63 35.44
N ALA A 121 53.59 -30.55 36.35
CA ALA A 121 52.69 -31.65 36.67
C ALA A 121 51.36 -31.14 37.24
N ALA A 122 51.38 -30.18 38.19
CA ALA A 122 50.18 -29.59 38.77
C ALA A 122 49.30 -28.88 37.72
N ASN A 123 49.91 -28.14 36.80
CA ASN A 123 49.20 -27.50 35.68
C ASN A 123 48.55 -28.54 34.76
N VAL A 124 49.25 -29.63 34.44
CA VAL A 124 48.67 -30.72 33.63
C VAL A 124 47.49 -31.38 34.35
N TYR A 125 47.59 -31.61 35.66
CA TYR A 125 46.47 -32.14 36.45
C TYR A 125 45.28 -31.19 36.46
N GLN A 126 45.51 -29.88 36.63
CA GLN A 126 44.46 -28.87 36.61
C GLN A 126 43.79 -28.77 35.24
N LEU A 127 44.57 -28.88 34.15
CA LEU A 127 44.02 -28.93 32.80
C LEU A 127 43.18 -30.19 32.57
N LEU A 128 43.65 -31.36 33.02
CA LEU A 128 42.94 -32.63 32.92
C LEU A 128 41.63 -32.62 33.74
N GLU A 129 41.63 -31.96 34.90
CA GLU A 129 40.44 -31.81 35.73
C GLU A 129 39.41 -30.87 35.10
N SER A 130 39.84 -29.92 34.26
CA SER A 130 38.95 -29.03 33.51
C SER A 130 38.32 -29.65 32.26
N GLU A 131 38.88 -30.74 31.73
CA GLU A 131 38.41 -31.47 30.55
C GLU A 131 36.90 -31.81 30.59
N PRO A 132 36.32 -32.41 31.65
CA PRO A 132 34.89 -32.73 31.69
C PRO A 132 33.99 -31.49 31.65
N LEU A 133 34.43 -30.36 32.21
CA LEU A 133 33.69 -29.10 32.19
C LEU A 133 33.65 -28.53 30.77
N ILE A 134 34.78 -28.60 30.06
CA ILE A 134 34.90 -28.17 28.65
C ILE A 134 33.99 -29.04 27.77
N GLU A 135 33.95 -30.36 28.02
CA GLU A 135 33.11 -31.27 27.24
C GLU A 135 31.60 -31.05 27.48
N GLU A 136 31.19 -30.75 28.72
CA GLU A 136 29.80 -30.37 29.02
C GLU A 136 29.40 -29.07 28.30
N VAL A 137 30.29 -28.07 28.29
CA VAL A 137 30.06 -26.81 27.55
C VAL A 137 29.97 -27.08 26.05
N LEU A 138 30.86 -27.90 25.49
CA LEU A 138 30.85 -28.26 24.07
C LEU A 138 29.53 -28.95 23.70
N GLN A 139 29.08 -29.90 24.52
CA GLN A 139 27.80 -30.60 24.32
C GLN A 139 26.61 -29.64 24.42
N GLY A 140 26.67 -28.67 25.34
CA GLY A 140 25.67 -27.61 25.46
C GLY A 140 25.60 -26.72 24.21
N ILE A 141 26.77 -26.38 23.64
CA ILE A 141 26.87 -25.61 22.39
C ILE A 141 26.32 -26.43 21.22
N ASP A 142 26.66 -27.71 21.11
CA ASP A 142 26.15 -28.59 20.05
C ASP A 142 24.62 -28.75 20.13
N ALA A 143 24.08 -28.90 21.35
CA ALA A 143 22.64 -28.94 21.57
C ALA A 143 21.97 -27.61 21.19
N ALA A 144 22.56 -26.48 21.57
CA ALA A 144 22.07 -25.16 21.17
C ALA A 144 22.13 -24.98 19.64
N SER A 145 23.21 -25.42 18.99
CA SER A 145 23.35 -25.40 17.54
C SER A 145 22.25 -26.20 16.85
N ALA A 146 21.97 -27.42 17.32
CA ALA A 146 20.88 -28.24 16.78
C ALA A 146 19.50 -27.56 16.93
N THR A 147 19.24 -26.89 18.05
CA THR A 147 17.97 -26.14 18.22
C THR A 147 17.86 -24.93 17.30
N ILE A 148 18.99 -24.28 16.98
CA ILE A 148 19.03 -23.17 16.03
C ILE A 148 18.76 -23.67 14.60
N ASP A 149 19.33 -24.82 14.22
CA ASP A 149 19.07 -25.46 12.92
C ASP A 149 17.59 -25.82 12.76
N ASP A 150 16.97 -26.37 13.80
CA ASP A 150 15.52 -26.62 13.82
C ASP A 150 14.75 -25.32 13.59
N MET A 151 15.08 -24.25 14.35
CA MET A 151 14.43 -22.95 14.20
C MET A 151 14.56 -22.38 12.78
N ASP A 152 15.70 -22.53 12.11
CA ASP A 152 15.88 -22.10 10.73
C ASP A 152 14.95 -22.86 9.77
N GLU A 153 14.80 -24.17 9.94
CA GLU A 153 13.87 -24.97 9.13
C GLU A 153 12.41 -24.54 9.38
N TRP A 154 12.02 -24.30 10.64
CA TRP A 154 10.69 -23.75 10.94
C TRP A 154 10.47 -22.40 10.26
N LEU A 155 11.44 -21.49 10.36
CA LEU A 155 11.38 -20.18 9.72
C LEU A 155 11.29 -20.30 8.19
N ARG A 156 12.01 -21.24 7.60
CA ARG A 156 11.95 -21.53 6.16
C ARG A 156 10.56 -22.01 5.74
N ILE A 157 9.97 -22.94 6.49
CA ILE A 157 8.61 -23.44 6.25
C ILE A 157 7.57 -22.30 6.38
N PHE A 158 7.68 -21.48 7.43
CA PHE A 158 6.78 -20.36 7.64
C PHE A 158 6.89 -19.31 6.53
N ASN A 159 8.11 -18.97 6.11
CA ASN A 159 8.33 -18.06 4.99
C ASN A 159 7.72 -18.59 3.69
N LEU A 160 7.86 -19.89 3.42
CA LEU A 160 7.24 -20.51 2.25
C LEU A 160 5.70 -20.43 2.31
N LYS A 161 5.10 -20.74 3.48
CA LYS A 161 3.66 -20.63 3.69
C LYS A 161 3.16 -19.19 3.53
N LEU A 162 3.86 -18.21 4.11
CA LEU A 162 3.51 -16.80 3.98
C LEU A 162 3.60 -16.31 2.54
N ARG A 163 4.60 -16.78 1.78
CA ARG A 163 4.71 -16.48 0.34
C ARG A 163 3.52 -17.02 -0.44
N HIS A 164 3.15 -18.28 -0.23
CA HIS A 164 1.97 -18.87 -0.88
C HIS A 164 0.68 -18.15 -0.48
N MET A 165 0.49 -17.85 0.81
CA MET A 165 -0.67 -17.07 1.26
C MET A 165 -0.72 -15.68 0.60
N ARG A 166 0.43 -15.02 0.42
CA ARG A 166 0.49 -13.73 -0.27
C ARG A 166 0.13 -13.85 -1.76
N GLU A 167 0.60 -14.89 -2.43
CA GLU A 167 0.27 -15.18 -3.83
C GLU A 167 -1.25 -15.46 -3.98
N ASP A 168 -1.82 -16.25 -3.07
CA ASP A 168 -3.25 -16.57 -3.03
C ASP A 168 -4.11 -15.32 -2.78
N ILE A 169 -3.72 -14.48 -1.81
CA ILE A 169 -4.40 -13.20 -1.52
C ILE A 169 -4.38 -12.30 -2.75
N SER A 170 -3.21 -12.14 -3.39
CA SER A 170 -3.07 -11.33 -4.61
C SER A 170 -3.98 -11.84 -5.75
N SER A 171 -4.09 -13.15 -5.91
CA SER A 171 -5.00 -13.76 -6.90
C SER A 171 -6.47 -13.46 -6.58
N ILE A 172 -6.86 -13.59 -5.30
CA ILE A 172 -8.21 -13.27 -4.83
C ILE A 172 -8.52 -11.78 -5.02
N GLU A 173 -7.59 -10.89 -4.69
CA GLU A 173 -7.74 -9.44 -4.83
C GLU A 173 -7.91 -9.04 -6.30
N SER A 174 -7.08 -9.58 -7.20
CA SER A 174 -7.19 -9.34 -8.65
C SER A 174 -8.55 -9.80 -9.19
N ARG A 175 -9.00 -11.00 -8.78
CA ARG A 175 -10.32 -11.52 -9.15
C ARG A 175 -11.45 -10.64 -8.59
N ASN A 176 -11.35 -10.22 -7.33
CA ASN A 176 -12.36 -9.40 -6.69
C ASN A 176 -12.47 -8.01 -7.33
N ASN A 177 -11.34 -7.38 -7.65
CA ASN A 177 -11.32 -6.12 -8.40
C ASN A 177 -11.97 -6.27 -9.78
N GLY A 178 -11.72 -7.40 -10.47
CA GLY A 178 -12.40 -7.72 -11.73
C GLY A 178 -13.92 -7.85 -11.56
N LEU A 179 -14.38 -8.53 -10.52
CA LEU A 179 -15.82 -8.66 -10.20
C LEU A 179 -16.45 -7.33 -9.79
N GLU A 180 -15.74 -6.49 -9.03
CA GLU A 180 -16.19 -5.16 -8.63
C GLU A 180 -16.33 -4.24 -9.86
N MET A 181 -15.32 -4.22 -10.72
CA MET A 181 -15.38 -3.47 -11.98
C MET A 181 -16.52 -3.97 -12.86
N GLN A 182 -16.72 -5.28 -12.96
CA GLN A 182 -17.86 -5.86 -13.68
C GLN A 182 -19.19 -5.43 -13.05
N SER A 183 -19.30 -5.42 -11.72
CA SER A 183 -20.49 -4.99 -10.99
C SER A 183 -20.81 -3.53 -11.25
N VAL A 184 -19.81 -2.65 -11.16
CA VAL A 184 -19.94 -1.21 -11.45
C VAL A 184 -20.35 -1.00 -12.91
N ASN A 185 -19.70 -1.69 -13.85
CA ASN A 185 -20.04 -1.60 -15.27
C ASN A 185 -21.46 -2.09 -15.54
N ASN A 186 -21.86 -3.24 -14.96
CA ASN A 186 -23.21 -3.77 -15.11
C ASN A 186 -24.25 -2.81 -14.54
N LYS A 187 -23.99 -2.19 -13.39
CA LYS A 187 -24.87 -1.18 -12.80
C LYS A 187 -25.01 0.03 -13.74
N GLY A 188 -23.90 0.55 -14.24
CA GLY A 188 -23.92 1.66 -15.19
C GLY A 188 -24.64 1.30 -16.50
N LEU A 189 -24.45 0.09 -17.00
CA LEU A 189 -25.16 -0.41 -18.18
C LEU A 189 -26.67 -0.52 -17.95
N VAL A 190 -27.11 -1.00 -16.78
CA VAL A 190 -28.53 -1.05 -16.41
C VAL A 190 -29.11 0.36 -16.35
N GLU A 191 -28.44 1.30 -15.69
CA GLU A 191 -28.89 2.70 -15.60
C GLU A 191 -29.00 3.36 -16.99
N GLU A 192 -28.03 3.14 -17.88
CA GLU A 192 -28.11 3.66 -19.26
C GLU A 192 -29.23 2.99 -20.06
N LEU A 193 -29.46 1.69 -19.86
CA LEU A 193 -30.54 0.97 -20.54
C LEU A 193 -31.92 1.39 -20.03
N GLU A 194 -32.06 1.68 -18.74
CA GLU A 194 -33.27 2.26 -18.15
C GLU A 194 -33.56 3.65 -18.73
N LYS A 195 -32.56 4.54 -18.81
CA LYS A 195 -32.71 5.85 -19.47
C LYS A 195 -33.14 5.71 -20.93
N LEU A 196 -32.58 4.76 -21.66
CA LEU A 196 -32.97 4.50 -23.04
C LEU A 196 -34.40 3.96 -23.13
N LEU A 197 -34.79 3.06 -22.22
CA LEU A 197 -36.14 2.48 -22.17
C LEU A 197 -37.20 3.54 -21.85
N GLU A 198 -36.92 4.47 -20.93
CA GLU A 198 -37.78 5.62 -20.66
C GLU A 198 -38.01 6.47 -21.90
N ARG A 199 -36.95 6.75 -22.68
CA ARG A 199 -37.03 7.51 -23.94
C ARG A 199 -37.80 6.78 -25.04
N LEU A 200 -37.77 5.45 -25.05
CA LEU A 200 -38.46 4.61 -26.05
C LEU A 200 -39.91 4.29 -25.66
N ARG A 201 -40.34 4.61 -24.45
CA ARG A 201 -41.68 4.30 -23.95
C ARG A 201 -42.71 5.19 -24.62
N ILE A 202 -43.68 4.57 -25.29
CA ILE A 202 -44.83 5.24 -25.90
C ILE A 202 -46.01 5.16 -24.93
N PRO A 203 -46.51 6.28 -24.39
CA PRO A 203 -47.73 6.28 -23.59
C PRO A 203 -48.92 5.80 -24.41
N GLN A 204 -49.66 4.82 -23.89
CA GLN A 204 -50.77 4.20 -24.60
C GLN A 204 -51.90 5.19 -24.89
N GLU A 205 -52.08 6.19 -24.03
CA GLU A 205 -53.07 7.26 -24.20
C GLU A 205 -52.80 8.09 -25.46
N PHE A 206 -51.54 8.48 -25.68
CA PHE A 206 -51.13 9.22 -26.88
C PHE A 206 -51.19 8.34 -28.12
N ALA A 207 -50.77 7.07 -28.04
CA ALA A 207 -50.89 6.14 -29.16
C ALA A 207 -52.36 5.94 -29.61
N ALA A 208 -53.29 5.84 -28.65
CA ALA A 208 -54.72 5.71 -28.92
C ALA A 208 -55.31 6.99 -29.53
N SER A 209 -54.92 8.16 -29.02
CA SER A 209 -55.32 9.46 -29.58
C SER A 209 -54.81 9.63 -31.03
N LEU A 210 -53.53 9.29 -31.29
CA LEU A 210 -52.91 9.45 -32.61
C LEU A 210 -53.46 8.49 -33.68
N THR A 211 -53.86 7.27 -33.27
CA THR A 211 -54.38 6.26 -34.21
C THR A 211 -55.91 6.36 -34.38
N GLY A 212 -56.64 6.58 -33.28
CA GLY A 212 -58.08 6.40 -33.19
C GLY A 212 -58.89 7.62 -32.72
N GLY A 213 -58.26 8.67 -32.19
CA GLY A 213 -58.94 9.77 -31.49
C GLY A 213 -59.79 10.67 -32.38
N SER A 214 -61.09 10.83 -32.05
CA SER A 214 -62.00 11.77 -32.76
C SER A 214 -61.40 13.19 -32.82
N PHE A 215 -61.68 13.90 -33.91
CA PHE A 215 -61.30 15.30 -34.12
C PHE A 215 -62.40 16.28 -33.67
N GLU A 216 -63.34 15.83 -32.84
CA GLU A 216 -64.26 16.72 -32.14
C GLU A 216 -63.51 17.76 -31.31
N GLU A 217 -64.09 18.95 -31.20
CA GLU A 217 -63.51 20.11 -30.51
C GLU A 217 -63.10 19.79 -29.06
N SER A 218 -63.85 18.93 -28.37
CA SER A 218 -63.57 18.46 -27.01
C SER A 218 -62.29 17.61 -26.89
N ARG A 219 -61.85 16.96 -27.97
CA ARG A 219 -60.67 16.08 -28.02
C ARG A 219 -59.51 16.67 -28.80
N MET A 220 -59.73 17.80 -29.48
CA MET A 220 -58.71 18.48 -30.27
C MET A 220 -57.47 18.83 -29.45
N LEU A 221 -57.64 19.36 -28.23
CA LEU A 221 -56.53 19.71 -27.34
C LEU A 221 -55.64 18.49 -27.03
N LYS A 222 -56.25 17.33 -26.72
CA LYS A 222 -55.52 16.08 -26.46
C LYS A 222 -54.78 15.56 -27.69
N ASN A 223 -55.36 15.72 -28.88
CA ASN A 223 -54.71 15.35 -30.14
C ASN A 223 -53.50 16.26 -30.43
N VAL A 224 -53.59 17.56 -30.11
CA VAL A 224 -52.47 18.51 -30.23
C VAL A 224 -51.35 18.14 -29.25
N GLU A 225 -51.67 17.92 -27.97
CA GLU A 225 -50.70 17.47 -26.95
C GLU A 225 -50.01 16.16 -27.37
N ALA A 226 -50.76 15.20 -27.90
CA ALA A 226 -50.21 13.93 -28.39
C ALA A 226 -49.28 14.13 -29.61
N CYS A 227 -49.55 15.12 -30.47
CA CYS A 227 -48.69 15.47 -31.60
C CYS A 227 -47.40 16.18 -31.20
N GLU A 228 -47.50 17.09 -30.23
CA GLU A 228 -46.34 17.75 -29.64
C GLU A 228 -45.44 16.72 -28.96
N TRP A 229 -46.03 15.80 -28.19
CA TRP A 229 -45.32 14.66 -27.60
C TRP A 229 -44.64 13.79 -28.67
N LEU A 230 -45.36 13.40 -29.74
CA LEU A 230 -44.81 12.58 -30.82
C LEU A 230 -43.62 13.26 -31.50
N THR A 231 -43.73 14.56 -31.74
CA THR A 231 -42.66 15.37 -32.35
C THR A 231 -41.45 15.45 -31.42
N GLY A 232 -41.67 15.64 -30.12
CA GLY A 232 -40.63 15.59 -29.09
C GLY A 232 -39.94 14.23 -29.05
N ALA A 233 -40.70 13.13 -29.03
CA ALA A 233 -40.19 11.77 -29.00
C ALA A 233 -39.30 11.44 -30.21
N ILE A 234 -39.73 11.84 -31.42
CA ILE A 234 -38.93 11.66 -32.64
C ILE A 234 -37.61 12.45 -32.55
N ARG A 235 -37.66 13.73 -32.14
CA ARG A 235 -36.46 14.57 -31.97
C ARG A 235 -35.50 14.05 -30.91
N CYS A 236 -36.01 13.44 -29.83
CA CYS A 236 -35.17 12.81 -28.80
C CYS A 236 -34.41 11.59 -29.31
N LEU A 237 -34.91 10.93 -30.36
CA LEU A 237 -34.27 9.78 -30.99
C LEU A 237 -33.37 10.17 -32.17
N GLU A 238 -33.27 11.46 -32.50
CA GLU A 238 -32.43 12.00 -33.57
C GLU A 238 -31.15 12.66 -33.02
N VAL A 239 -30.12 12.75 -33.87
CA VAL A 239 -28.84 13.42 -33.54
C VAL A 239 -29.12 14.93 -33.41
N PRO A 240 -28.63 15.64 -32.37
CA PRO A 240 -27.56 15.29 -31.42
C PRO A 240 -28.02 14.71 -30.06
N ASN A 241 -29.33 14.52 -29.85
CA ASN A 241 -29.88 14.16 -28.53
C ASN A 241 -29.64 12.69 -28.14
N LEU A 242 -29.37 11.85 -29.14
CA LEU A 242 -29.02 10.46 -28.99
C LEU A 242 -27.61 10.23 -29.52
N ASP A 243 -26.78 9.53 -28.73
CA ASP A 243 -25.43 9.17 -29.15
C ASP A 243 -25.48 8.33 -30.45
N PRO A 244 -24.61 8.61 -31.44
CA PRO A 244 -24.58 7.87 -32.70
C PRO A 244 -24.46 6.35 -32.56
N SER A 245 -23.89 5.85 -31.46
CA SER A 245 -23.79 4.41 -31.17
C SER A 245 -25.14 3.72 -31.05
N TYR A 246 -26.17 4.40 -30.54
CA TYR A 246 -27.52 3.85 -30.39
C TYR A 246 -28.27 3.72 -31.71
N VAL A 247 -27.85 4.42 -32.78
CA VAL A 247 -28.52 4.39 -34.09
C VAL A 247 -28.47 3.00 -34.72
N ASN A 248 -27.42 2.23 -34.43
CA ASN A 248 -27.26 0.86 -34.93
C ASN A 248 -28.08 -0.17 -34.13
N MET A 249 -28.62 0.20 -32.97
CA MET A 249 -29.39 -0.71 -32.12
C MET A 249 -30.74 -1.03 -32.77
N ARG A 250 -31.05 -2.32 -32.89
CA ARG A 250 -32.30 -2.80 -33.52
C ARG A 250 -33.53 -2.21 -32.83
N ALA A 251 -33.57 -2.21 -31.49
CA ALA A 251 -34.70 -1.71 -30.71
C ALA A 251 -35.00 -0.22 -31.00
N VAL A 252 -33.96 0.60 -31.08
CA VAL A 252 -34.07 2.04 -31.39
C VAL A 252 -34.61 2.23 -32.82
N ARG A 253 -34.10 1.46 -33.79
CA ARG A 253 -34.59 1.51 -35.18
C ARG A 253 -36.07 1.09 -35.30
N GLU A 254 -36.46 0.01 -34.65
CA GLU A 254 -37.84 -0.49 -34.67
C GLU A 254 -38.79 0.53 -34.05
N LYS A 255 -38.43 1.10 -32.89
CA LYS A 255 -39.22 2.14 -32.24
C LYS A 255 -39.30 3.43 -33.04
N ARG A 256 -38.20 3.86 -33.67
CA ARG A 256 -38.22 5.00 -34.59
C ARG A 256 -39.20 4.75 -35.75
N ALA A 257 -39.18 3.55 -36.33
CA ALA A 257 -40.11 3.20 -37.40
C ALA A 257 -41.58 3.17 -36.93
N GLU A 258 -41.83 2.72 -35.69
CA GLU A 258 -43.17 2.76 -35.07
C GLU A 258 -43.68 4.19 -34.89
N LEU A 259 -42.84 5.11 -34.38
CA LEU A 259 -43.20 6.52 -34.24
C LEU A 259 -43.45 7.19 -35.59
N GLU A 260 -42.64 6.90 -36.61
CA GLU A 260 -42.86 7.43 -37.96
C GLU A 260 -44.17 6.89 -38.57
N LYS A 261 -44.52 5.62 -38.30
CA LYS A 261 -45.81 5.05 -38.70
C LYS A 261 -46.98 5.76 -38.01
N LEU A 262 -46.87 6.06 -36.71
CA LEU A 262 -47.88 6.84 -35.97
C LEU A 262 -48.04 8.24 -36.56
N LYS A 263 -46.93 8.92 -36.86
CA LYS A 263 -46.92 10.23 -37.52
C LYS A 263 -47.63 10.20 -38.86
N ILE A 264 -47.28 9.27 -39.75
CA ILE A 264 -47.93 9.15 -41.06
C ILE A 264 -49.42 8.85 -40.91
N THR A 265 -49.80 7.99 -39.96
CA THR A 265 -51.21 7.62 -39.73
C THR A 265 -52.02 8.83 -39.25
N PHE A 266 -51.50 9.56 -38.26
CA PHE A 266 -52.15 10.75 -37.74
C PHE A 266 -52.30 11.83 -38.81
N VAL A 267 -51.23 12.13 -39.57
CA VAL A 267 -51.25 13.16 -40.62
C VAL A 267 -52.28 12.83 -41.71
N LYS A 268 -52.38 11.57 -42.13
CA LYS A 268 -53.40 11.13 -43.11
C LYS A 268 -54.81 11.37 -42.59
N ARG A 269 -55.07 10.94 -41.35
CA ARG A 269 -56.37 11.07 -40.68
C ARG A 269 -56.76 12.55 -40.50
N ALA A 270 -55.81 13.38 -40.05
CA ALA A 270 -56.00 14.82 -39.92
C ALA A 270 -56.29 15.49 -41.28
N SER A 271 -55.56 15.09 -42.32
CA SER A 271 -55.78 15.60 -43.68
C SER A 271 -57.16 15.23 -44.23
N GLU A 272 -57.60 13.99 -44.00
CA GLU A 272 -58.95 13.53 -44.38
C GLU A 272 -60.04 14.27 -43.61
N PHE A 273 -59.85 14.47 -42.31
CA PHE A 273 -60.78 15.27 -41.49
C PHE A 273 -60.89 16.71 -42.01
N LEU A 274 -59.76 17.39 -42.24
CA LEU A 274 -59.76 18.74 -42.80
C LEU A 274 -60.44 18.79 -44.17
N ARG A 275 -60.15 17.82 -45.05
CA ARG A 275 -60.81 17.73 -46.37
C ARG A 275 -62.33 17.61 -46.24
N ASN A 276 -62.81 16.74 -45.36
CA ASN A 276 -64.25 16.54 -45.15
C ASN A 276 -64.89 17.77 -44.48
N TYR A 277 -64.21 18.36 -43.50
CA TYR A 277 -64.65 19.57 -42.83
C TYR A 277 -64.79 20.73 -43.81
N PHE A 278 -63.76 21.01 -44.61
CA PHE A 278 -63.82 22.06 -45.63
C PHE A 278 -64.88 21.77 -46.71
N SER A 279 -65.04 20.51 -47.14
CA SER A 279 -66.11 20.16 -48.09
C SER A 279 -67.49 20.47 -47.49
N SER A 280 -67.74 20.05 -46.24
CA SER A 280 -69.01 20.31 -45.57
C SER A 280 -69.26 21.80 -45.32
N LEU A 281 -68.20 22.56 -45.02
CA LEU A 281 -68.28 24.01 -44.84
C LEU A 281 -68.61 24.71 -46.16
N VAL A 282 -67.98 24.28 -47.26
CA VAL A 282 -68.26 24.80 -48.61
C VAL A 282 -69.68 24.44 -49.03
N ASP A 283 -70.13 23.21 -48.81
CA ASP A 283 -71.50 22.77 -49.10
C ASP A 283 -72.53 23.56 -48.28
N PHE A 284 -72.24 23.80 -46.99
CA PHE A 284 -73.02 24.66 -46.12
C PHE A 284 -73.09 26.09 -46.69
N MET A 285 -71.94 26.70 -47.03
CA MET A 285 -71.90 28.06 -47.60
C MET A 285 -72.60 28.17 -48.97
N ILE A 286 -72.59 27.11 -49.79
CA ILE A 286 -73.31 27.07 -51.07
C ILE A 286 -74.81 26.92 -50.84
N SER A 287 -75.23 26.11 -49.88
CA SER A 287 -76.64 26.02 -49.47
C SER A 287 -77.14 27.34 -48.87
N ASP A 288 -76.30 28.07 -48.15
CA ASP A 288 -76.62 29.39 -47.58
C ASP A 288 -76.68 30.50 -48.65
N LYS A 289 -76.04 30.30 -49.82
CA LYS A 289 -76.28 31.18 -50.98
C LYS A 289 -77.69 31.07 -51.55
N SER A 290 -78.41 29.96 -51.31
CA SER A 290 -79.85 29.92 -51.61
C SER A 290 -80.66 30.85 -50.70
N TYR A 291 -80.17 31.12 -49.48
CA TYR A 291 -80.68 32.15 -48.58
C TYR A 291 -80.31 33.57 -49.04
N PHE A 292 -79.08 33.82 -49.48
CA PHE A 292 -78.68 35.13 -50.05
C PHE A 292 -79.45 35.48 -51.34
N SER A 293 -79.85 34.47 -52.12
CA SER A 293 -80.68 34.65 -53.31
C SER A 293 -82.13 35.01 -52.95
N GLN A 294 -82.65 34.48 -51.85
CA GLN A 294 -83.97 34.85 -51.32
C GLN A 294 -83.99 36.24 -50.66
N ALA A 295 -82.93 36.63 -49.95
CA ALA A 295 -82.84 37.97 -49.36
C ALA A 295 -82.82 39.09 -50.42
N ARG A 296 -82.11 38.91 -51.55
CA ARG A 296 -82.16 39.85 -52.68
C ARG A 296 -83.49 39.88 -53.42
N ALA A 297 -84.27 38.79 -53.39
CA ALA A 297 -85.60 38.77 -54.00
C ALA A 297 -86.65 39.50 -53.14
N ILE A 298 -86.43 39.63 -51.82
CA ILE A 298 -87.32 40.35 -50.90
C ILE A 298 -87.02 41.86 -50.89
N GLU A 299 -85.79 42.29 -51.20
CA GLU A 299 -85.44 43.72 -51.35
C GLU A 299 -85.75 44.32 -52.73
N ALA A 300 -86.13 43.50 -53.72
CA ALA A 300 -86.44 43.94 -55.09
C ALA A 300 -87.94 43.90 -55.44
N ALA A 301 -88.82 43.72 -54.44
CA ALA A 301 -90.28 43.80 -54.54
C ALA A 301 -90.81 44.94 -53.66
#